data_AF-A0A2E0I0B8-F1
#
_entry.id   AF-A0A2E0I0B8-F1
#
_cell.length_a   1.000
_cell.length_b   1.000
_cell.length_c   1.000
_cell.angle_alpha   90.00
_cell.angle_beta   90.00
_cell.angle_gamma   90.00
#
_symmetry.space_group_name_H-M   'P 1'
#
loop_
_entity.id
_entity.type
_entity.pdbx_description
1 polymer ?
#
loop_
_entity_poly.entity_id
_entity_poly.type
_entity_poly.pdbx_seq_one_letter_code
_entity_poly.pdbx_strand_id
1 'polypeptide(L)'
;MYVSGRYFGIKEYKYLPIGDIGFRFHVSTFIIFLIVSYLMYYLGYMSNSEPRGILDITISIWGIFLIIHMILFFKSKNDNIMGINKEDIFD
;
A
#
# COMPACT_ATOMS: atom_id res chain seq x y z
N MET A 1 6.57 -8.14 3.55
CA MET A 1 6.10 -7.09 2.63
C MET A 1 6.91 -7.01 1.33
N TYR A 2 8.25 -6.96 1.39
CA TYR A 2 9.09 -6.80 0.18
C TYR A 2 8.96 -7.92 -0.86
N VAL A 3 9.06 -9.19 -0.45
CA VAL A 3 9.04 -10.34 -1.37
C VAL A 3 7.68 -10.48 -2.06
N SER A 4 6.59 -10.39 -1.30
CA SER A 4 5.22 -10.44 -1.85
C SER A 4 4.94 -9.25 -2.76
N GLY A 5 5.34 -8.03 -2.37
CA GLY A 5 5.19 -6.83 -3.21
C GLY A 5 5.97 -6.94 -4.53
N ARG A 6 7.22 -7.42 -4.48
CA ARG A 6 8.03 -7.69 -5.69
C ARG A 6 7.40 -8.74 -6.59
N TYR A 7 6.92 -9.84 -6.02
CA TYR A 7 6.30 -10.92 -6.78
C TYR A 7 5.03 -10.47 -7.50
N PHE A 8 4.13 -9.76 -6.80
CA PHE A 8 2.89 -9.26 -7.42
C PHE A 8 3.16 -8.11 -8.40
N GLY A 9 4.10 -7.22 -8.12
CA GLY A 9 4.48 -6.13 -9.04
C GLY A 9 5.08 -6.66 -10.35
N ILE A 10 5.94 -7.68 -10.31
CA ILE A 10 6.48 -8.32 -11.53
C ILE A 10 5.36 -9.01 -12.32
N LYS A 11 4.40 -9.65 -11.62
CA LYS A 11 3.27 -10.32 -12.26
C LYS A 11 2.31 -9.34 -12.94
N GLU A 12 2.09 -8.19 -12.32
CA GLU A 12 1.32 -7.09 -12.90
C GLU A 12 1.95 -6.59 -14.19
N TYR A 13 3.22 -6.18 -14.14
CA TYR A 13 3.93 -5.68 -15.31
C TYR A 13 3.92 -6.66 -16.51
N LYS A 14 3.98 -7.97 -16.24
CA LYS A 14 4.13 -8.99 -17.28
C LYS A 14 2.85 -9.66 -17.76
N TYR A 15 1.82 -9.78 -16.91
CA TYR A 15 0.75 -10.77 -17.15
C TYR A 15 -0.67 -10.31 -16.83
N LEU A 16 -0.89 -9.24 -16.06
CA LEU A 16 -2.23 -8.83 -15.64
C LEU A 16 -2.59 -7.47 -16.26
N PRO A 17 -3.74 -7.36 -16.96
CA PRO A 17 -4.28 -6.05 -17.38
C PRO A 17 -4.92 -5.29 -16.22
N ILE A 18 -4.73 -5.76 -14.99
CA ILE A 18 -5.16 -5.11 -13.77
C ILE A 18 -3.98 -4.24 -13.37
N GLY A 19 -4.02 -2.94 -13.67
CA GLY A 19 -3.05 -1.99 -13.13
C GLY A 19 -3.17 -1.89 -11.60
N ASP A 20 -2.05 -1.54 -10.98
CA ASP A 20 -1.92 -1.05 -9.61
C ASP A 20 -2.16 -2.02 -8.43
N ILE A 21 -1.87 -3.31 -8.61
CA ILE A 21 -1.74 -4.33 -7.56
C ILE A 21 -0.75 -3.90 -6.48
N GLY A 22 0.27 -3.13 -6.85
CA GLY A 22 1.21 -2.51 -5.91
C GLY A 22 0.48 -1.62 -4.90
N PHE A 23 -0.36 -0.69 -5.35
CA PHE A 23 -1.13 0.18 -4.45
C PHE A 23 -2.09 -0.63 -3.57
N ARG A 24 -2.84 -1.56 -4.17
CA ARG A 24 -3.79 -2.43 -3.45
C ARG A 24 -3.10 -3.28 -2.38
N PHE A 25 -1.91 -3.78 -2.67
CA PHE A 25 -1.09 -4.51 -1.72
C PHE A 25 -0.74 -3.62 -0.51
N HIS A 26 -0.21 -2.42 -0.74
CA HIS A 26 0.17 -1.50 0.34
C HIS A 26 -1.03 -1.09 1.21
N VAL A 27 -2.18 -0.78 0.61
CA VAL A 27 -3.43 -0.48 1.33
C VAL A 27 -3.85 -1.67 2.20
N SER A 28 -3.90 -2.86 1.63
CA SER A 28 -4.36 -4.06 2.35
C SER A 28 -3.46 -4.36 3.55
N THR A 29 -2.15 -4.30 3.34
CA THR A 29 -1.19 -4.54 4.43
C THR A 29 -1.22 -3.46 5.50
N PHE A 30 -1.43 -2.19 5.13
CA PHE A 30 -1.56 -1.09 6.08
C PHE A 30 -2.79 -1.28 6.97
N ILE A 31 -3.94 -1.62 6.38
CA ILE A 31 -5.18 -1.87 7.12
C ILE A 31 -5.02 -3.05 8.08
N ILE A 32 -4.42 -4.15 7.62
CA ILE A 32 -4.17 -5.33 8.49
C ILE A 32 -3.27 -4.93 9.66
N PHE A 33 -2.17 -4.22 9.41
CA PHE A 33 -1.27 -3.78 10.48
C PHE A 33 -1.96 -2.83 11.46
N LEU A 34 -2.70 -1.83 10.96
CA LEU A 34 -3.47 -0.90 11.75
C LEU A 34 -4.43 -1.64 12.69
N ILE A 35 -5.28 -2.52 12.13
CA ILE A 35 -6.32 -3.22 12.88
C ILE A 35 -5.70 -4.17 13.90
N VAL A 36 -4.78 -5.05 13.48
CA VAL A 36 -4.19 -6.05 14.37
C VAL A 36 -3.43 -5.38 15.51
N SER A 37 -2.66 -4.32 15.22
CA SER A 37 -1.83 -3.71 16.26
C SER A 37 -2.66 -2.93 17.29
N TYR A 38 -3.71 -2.22 16.87
CA TYR A 38 -4.63 -1.60 17.84
C TYR A 38 -5.49 -2.62 18.59
N LEU A 39 -5.88 -3.73 17.95
CA LEU A 39 -6.56 -4.83 18.67
C LEU A 39 -5.67 -5.40 19.77
N MET A 40 -4.39 -5.68 19.48
CA MET A 40 -3.43 -6.13 20.50
C MET A 40 -3.28 -5.13 21.64
N TYR A 41 -3.24 -3.82 21.32
CA TYR A 41 -3.21 -2.77 22.33
C TYR A 41 -4.47 -2.76 23.22
N TYR A 42 -5.67 -2.75 22.62
CA TYR A 42 -6.93 -2.71 23.39
C TYR A 42 -7.20 -3.98 24.19
N LEU A 43 -6.73 -5.14 23.71
CA LEU A 43 -6.83 -6.41 24.42
C LEU A 43 -5.75 -6.59 25.50
N GLY A 44 -4.82 -5.64 25.65
CA GLY A 44 -3.75 -5.71 26.65
C GLY A 44 -2.66 -6.74 26.33
N TYR A 45 -2.49 -7.11 25.06
CA TYR A 45 -1.47 -8.05 24.60
C TYR A 45 -0.16 -7.38 24.13
N MET A 46 -0.09 -6.06 24.19
CA MET A 46 1.15 -5.30 23.94
C MET A 46 2.21 -5.62 25.01
N SER A 47 3.47 -5.66 24.59
CA SER A 47 4.59 -5.73 25.53
C SER A 47 4.64 -4.47 26.39
N ASN A 48 5.00 -4.61 27.67
CA ASN A 48 5.26 -3.46 28.55
C ASN A 48 6.44 -2.59 28.05
N SER A 49 7.27 -3.13 27.16
CA SER A 49 8.38 -2.40 26.52
C SER A 49 7.96 -1.65 25.25
N GLU A 50 6.71 -1.80 24.78
CA GLU A 50 6.19 -1.15 23.58
C GLU A 50 5.15 -0.09 23.96
N PRO A 51 5.58 1.16 24.20
CA PRO A 51 4.64 2.24 24.46
C PRO A 51 3.77 2.49 23.23
N ARG A 52 2.46 2.71 23.47
CA ARG A 52 1.46 3.05 22.43
C ARG A 52 1.94 4.14 21.48
N GLY A 53 2.69 5.12 21.96
CA GLY A 53 3.21 6.21 21.13
C GLY A 53 4.05 5.73 19.94
N ILE A 54 4.78 4.61 20.07
CA ILE A 54 5.52 4.03 18.94
C ILE A 54 4.56 3.48 17.88
N LEU A 55 3.44 2.88 18.30
CA LEU A 55 2.39 2.44 17.39
C LEU A 55 1.83 3.62 16.59
N ASP A 56 1.44 4.68 17.29
CA ASP A 56 0.81 5.87 16.70
C ASP A 56 1.75 6.55 15.70
N ILE A 57 3.04 6.68 16.04
CA ILE A 57 4.08 7.24 15.15
C ILE A 57 4.28 6.35 13.92
N THR A 58 4.39 5.03 14.12
CA THR A 58 4.60 4.07 13.03
C THR A 58 3.46 4.15 12.01
N ILE A 59 2.22 4.13 12.49
CA ILE A 59 1.03 4.19 11.64
C ILE A 59 0.92 5.55 10.93
N SER A 60 1.30 6.63 11.60
CA SER A 60 1.32 7.97 10.99
C SER A 60 2.33 8.05 9.84
N ILE A 61 3.56 7.58 10.05
CA ILE A 61 4.61 7.59 9.01
C ILE A 61 4.18 6.75 7.80
N TRP A 62 3.72 5.52 8.04
CA TRP A 62 3.27 4.64 6.95
C TRP A 62 2.00 5.14 6.27
N GLY A 63 1.11 5.81 7.01
CA GLY A 63 -0.08 6.47 6.47
C GLY A 63 0.28 7.60 5.51
N ILE A 64 1.28 8.43 5.84
CA ILE A 64 1.78 9.48 4.95
C ILE A 64 2.33 8.88 3.66
N PHE A 65 3.18 7.83 3.75
CA PHE A 65 3.68 7.14 2.56
C PHE A 65 2.56 6.54 1.71
N LEU A 66 1.52 5.99 2.34
CA LEU A 66 0.37 5.44 1.64
C LEU A 66 -0.43 6.53 0.90
N ILE A 67 -0.60 7.72 1.51
CA ILE A 67 -1.25 8.87 0.88
C ILE A 67 -0.44 9.35 -0.32
N ILE A 68 0.89 9.46 -0.20
CA ILE A 68 1.77 9.81 -1.32
C ILE A 68 1.60 8.80 -2.46
N HIS A 69 1.62 7.50 -2.14
CA HIS A 69 1.42 6.44 -3.12
C HIS A 69 0.03 6.51 -3.76
N MET A 70 -1.01 6.88 -3.00
CA MET A 70 -2.37 7.06 -3.52
C MET A 70 -2.44 8.20 -4.54
N ILE A 71 -1.79 9.33 -4.27
CA ILE A 71 -1.75 10.47 -5.19
C ILE A 71 -1.06 10.08 -6.50
N LEU A 72 0.09 9.40 -6.43
CA LEU A 72 0.81 8.91 -7.61
C LEU A 72 -0.02 7.89 -8.41
N PHE A 73 -0.72 7.00 -7.71
CA PHE A 73 -1.64 6.03 -8.31
C PHE A 73 -2.76 6.72 -9.10
N PHE A 74 -3.45 7.71 -8.52
CA PHE A 74 -4.51 8.41 -9.23
C PHE A 74 -4.00 9.20 -10.43
N LYS A 75 -2.79 9.79 -10.33
CA LYS A 75 -2.16 10.45 -11.47
C LYS A 75 -1.89 9.46 -12.60
N SER A 76 -1.21 8.35 -12.31
CA SER A 76 -0.91 7.32 -13.31
C SER A 76 -2.19 6.72 -13.93
N LYS A 77 -3.24 6.49 -13.13
CA LYS A 77 -4.52 6.01 -13.65
C LYS A 77 -5.20 6.99 -14.61
N ASN A 78 -5.08 8.30 -14.36
CA ASN A 78 -5.62 9.32 -15.26
C ASN A 78 -4.85 9.42 -16.58
N ASP A 79 -3.57 9.06 -16.58
CA ASP A 79 -2.68 9.13 -17.76
C ASP A 79 -2.72 7.84 -18.61
N ASN A 80 -3.43 6.80 -18.14
CA ASN A 80 -3.57 5.52 -18.83
C ASN A 80 -5.01 5.26 -19.35
N ILE A 81 -5.15 4.55 -20.47
CA ILE A 81 -6.41 3.95 -20.94
C ILE A 81 -6.22 2.42 -20.94
N MET A 82 -7.05 1.70 -20.19
CA MET A 82 -6.95 0.23 -20.04
C MET A 82 -5.54 -0.28 -19.64
N GLY A 83 -4.78 0.51 -18.89
CA GLY A 83 -3.43 0.16 -18.44
C GLY A 83 -2.32 0.45 -19.46
N ILE A 84 -2.65 1.07 -20.60
CA ILE A 84 -1.69 1.54 -21.60
C ILE A 84 -1.59 3.06 -21.49
N ASN A 85 -0.37 3.60 -21.56
CA ASN A 85 -0.13 5.04 -21.50
C ASN A 85 -0.81 5.72 -22.69
N LYS A 86 -1.47 6.85 -22.46
CA LYS A 86 -2.16 7.58 -23.53
C LYS A 86 -1.21 7.99 -24.65
N GLU A 87 0.01 8.36 -24.30
CA GLU A 87 1.09 8.70 -25.24
C GLU A 87 1.35 7.52 -26.21
N ASP A 88 1.43 6.29 -25.68
CA ASP A 88 1.65 5.07 -26.51
C ASP A 88 0.46 4.68 -27.41
N ILE A 89 -0.74 5.26 -27.20
CA ILE A 89 -1.95 4.98 -27.99
C ILE A 89 -2.16 6.00 -29.10
N PHE A 90 -1.82 7.26 -28.83
CA PHE A 90 -2.15 8.40 -29.70
C PHE A 90 -0.94 9.00 -30.43
N ASP A 91 0.27 8.48 -30.18
CA ASP A 91 1.45 8.61 -31.05
C ASP A 91 1.45 7.57 -32.18
#